data_AF-A0A971CQ29-F1
#
_entry.id   AF-A0A971CQ29-F1
#
_cell.length_a   1.000
_cell.length_b   1.000
_cell.length_c   1.000
_cell.angle_alpha   90.00
_cell.angle_beta   90.00
_cell.angle_gamma   90.00
#
_symmetry.space_group_name_H-M   'P 1'
#
loop_
_entity.id
_entity.type
_entity.pdbx_description
1 polymer ?
#
loop_
_entity_poly.entity_id
_entity_poly.type
_entity_poly.pdbx_seq_one_letter_code
_entity_poly.pdbx_strand_id
1 'polypeptide(L)'
;MSRVVDRRFIFGDAEKEHFVAIMRKLEGFLGLRVVTYVVMSNHFHLLVEEPDEEARATLDRETLLRRMPILYGASAVRSLKEMLARADRSGSERMEEQILAPYRERMGNVSVFMKELKQRFSQWYNRRNDRTGTLWETRFTSVLVEGDEKALMTIAAYIDLNPIRAGMVEKVEDYRWCGYASAAAGNRRARMGLGKILRNSPHVSGEDFEKNWAATGRVYRLWLYHEGEVREIAETADPEAAAGKTQCGFSEEDVATENARGGQLSLSQAIRHRVRYFTHGVAFGSAAFVDSVFERYRSQFSEKRNSGARRMRDADWEGLHVLRDLQRDVIT
;
A
#
# COMPACT_ATOMS: atom_id res chain seq x y z
N MET A 1 3.33 12.84 -8.70
CA MET A 1 1.88 13.15 -8.74
C MET A 1 1.32 12.93 -10.15
N SER A 2 0.08 12.44 -10.28
CA SER A 2 -0.70 12.50 -11.54
C SER A 2 -2.14 12.90 -11.24
N ARG A 3 -2.74 13.74 -12.10
CA ARG A 3 -4.07 14.32 -11.93
C ARG A 3 -5.01 13.94 -13.07
N VAL A 4 -6.29 13.83 -12.74
CA VAL A 4 -7.39 13.54 -13.67
C VAL A 4 -7.72 14.78 -14.49
N VAL A 5 -8.06 14.59 -15.77
CA VAL A 5 -8.45 15.68 -16.69
C VAL A 5 -9.60 16.52 -16.12
N ASP A 6 -9.55 17.82 -16.39
CA ASP A 6 -10.48 18.84 -15.87
C ASP A 6 -10.60 18.83 -14.33
N ARG A 7 -9.60 18.27 -13.65
CA ARG A 7 -9.54 18.08 -12.19
C ARG A 7 -10.74 17.35 -11.60
N ARG A 8 -11.47 16.57 -12.40
CA ARG A 8 -12.71 15.89 -11.99
C ARG A 8 -12.48 14.92 -10.85
N PHE A 9 -13.43 14.89 -9.92
CA PHE A 9 -13.45 13.92 -8.82
C PHE A 9 -14.04 12.58 -9.28
N ILE A 10 -13.23 11.76 -9.94
CA ILE A 10 -13.65 10.44 -10.45
C ILE A 10 -13.36 9.29 -9.48
N PHE A 11 -12.50 9.52 -8.47
CA PHE A 11 -12.10 8.48 -7.54
C PHE A 11 -13.13 8.33 -6.42
N GLY A 12 -14.19 7.57 -6.68
CA GLY A 12 -15.02 6.97 -5.65
C GLY A 12 -14.33 5.78 -4.98
N ASP A 13 -14.99 5.17 -4.01
CA ASP A 13 -14.41 4.06 -3.23
C ASP A 13 -14.04 2.87 -4.13
N ALA A 14 -14.94 2.48 -5.04
CA ALA A 14 -14.71 1.38 -5.98
C ALA A 14 -13.53 1.65 -6.92
N GLU A 15 -13.41 2.90 -7.39
CA GLU A 15 -12.31 3.32 -8.26
C GLU A 15 -10.98 3.34 -7.52
N LYS A 16 -10.94 3.80 -6.27
CA LYS A 16 -9.74 3.77 -5.45
C LYS A 16 -9.31 2.33 -5.13
N GLU A 17 -10.25 1.43 -4.80
CA GLU A 17 -9.96 0.00 -4.62
C GLU A 17 -9.34 -0.61 -5.87
N HIS A 18 -9.96 -0.37 -7.03
CA HIS A 18 -9.46 -0.90 -8.29
C HIS A 18 -8.08 -0.35 -8.65
N PHE A 19 -7.85 0.94 -8.41
CA PHE A 19 -6.57 1.59 -8.63
C PHE A 19 -5.46 0.97 -7.78
N VAL A 20 -5.70 0.81 -6.47
CA VAL A 20 -4.74 0.18 -5.54
C VAL A 20 -4.47 -1.27 -5.95
N ALA A 21 -5.49 -2.01 -6.41
CA ALA A 21 -5.30 -3.38 -6.89
C ALA A 21 -4.38 -3.45 -8.13
N ILE A 22 -4.57 -2.58 -9.13
CA ILE A 22 -3.68 -2.50 -10.30
C ILE A 22 -2.26 -2.11 -9.86
N MET A 23 -2.14 -1.09 -9.01
CA MET A 23 -0.86 -0.59 -8.50
C MET A 23 -0.04 -1.70 -7.85
N ARG A 24 -0.65 -2.49 -6.96
CA ARG A 24 0.00 -3.60 -6.26
C ARG A 24 0.32 -4.80 -7.17
N LYS A 25 -0.48 -5.05 -8.22
CA LYS A 25 -0.14 -6.04 -9.26
C LYS A 25 1.07 -5.60 -10.07
N LEU A 26 1.13 -4.33 -10.47
CA LEU A 26 2.27 -3.77 -11.20
C LEU A 26 3.53 -3.72 -10.35
N GLU A 27 3.41 -3.40 -9.06
CA GLU A 27 4.51 -3.46 -8.09
C GLU A 27 5.15 -4.86 -8.10
N GLY A 28 4.33 -5.90 -7.89
CA GLY A 28 4.81 -7.29 -7.86
C GLY A 28 5.35 -7.79 -9.20
N PHE A 29 4.73 -7.39 -10.31
CA PHE A 29 5.17 -7.82 -11.64
C PHE A 29 6.47 -7.14 -12.08
N LEU A 30 6.58 -5.82 -11.92
CA LEU A 30 7.75 -5.05 -12.37
C LEU A 30 8.92 -5.12 -11.39
N GLY A 31 8.72 -5.67 -10.18
CA GLY A 31 9.78 -5.75 -9.17
C GLY A 31 10.13 -4.40 -8.56
N LEU A 32 9.18 -3.46 -8.56
CA LEU A 32 9.29 -2.19 -7.85
C LEU A 32 8.75 -2.35 -6.42
N ARG A 33 9.02 -1.38 -5.56
CA ARG A 33 8.39 -1.31 -4.23
C ARG A 33 7.64 0.00 -4.09
N VAL A 34 6.35 -0.05 -3.82
CA VAL A 34 5.56 1.12 -3.44
C VAL A 34 5.68 1.28 -1.93
N VAL A 35 6.58 2.17 -1.52
CA VAL A 35 6.95 2.47 -0.13
C VAL A 35 5.74 3.01 0.63
N THR A 36 5.12 4.07 0.09
CA THR A 36 3.83 4.59 0.55
C THR A 36 3.07 5.21 -0.63
N TYR A 37 1.80 5.51 -0.44
CA TYR A 37 0.92 6.07 -1.46
C TYR A 37 -0.26 6.82 -0.86
N VAL A 38 -0.93 7.62 -1.67
CA VAL A 38 -2.27 8.14 -1.38
C VAL A 38 -3.06 8.28 -2.68
N VAL A 39 -4.32 7.86 -2.68
CA VAL A 39 -5.26 8.05 -3.82
C VAL A 39 -6.36 9.02 -3.40
N MET A 40 -6.22 10.27 -3.82
CA MET A 40 -7.18 11.35 -3.57
C MET A 40 -8.35 11.30 -4.57
N SER A 41 -9.33 12.18 -4.41
CA SER A 41 -10.55 12.20 -5.25
C SER A 41 -10.29 12.51 -6.75
N ASN A 42 -9.19 13.20 -7.09
CA ASN A 42 -8.82 13.56 -8.48
C ASN A 42 -7.34 13.37 -8.82
N HIS A 43 -6.51 12.87 -7.90
CA HIS A 43 -5.08 12.69 -8.13
C HIS A 43 -4.52 11.65 -7.16
N PHE A 44 -3.27 11.24 -7.36
CA PHE A 44 -2.59 10.33 -6.46
C PHE A 44 -1.10 10.68 -6.35
N HIS A 45 -0.50 10.27 -5.23
CA HIS A 45 0.95 10.36 -4.99
C HIS A 45 1.49 9.01 -4.57
N LEU A 46 2.67 8.67 -5.06
CA LEU A 46 3.38 7.42 -4.76
C LEU A 46 4.81 7.76 -4.38
N LEU A 47 5.33 7.09 -3.36
CA LEU A 47 6.77 6.96 -3.13
C LEU A 47 7.16 5.55 -3.59
N VAL A 48 7.99 5.49 -4.63
CA VAL A 48 8.37 4.23 -5.27
C VAL A 48 9.87 4.09 -5.19
N GLU A 49 10.30 2.91 -4.77
CA GLU A 49 11.68 2.50 -4.81
C GLU A 49 11.93 1.57 -6.00
N GLU A 50 13.00 1.88 -6.72
CA GLU A 50 13.53 1.04 -7.78
C GLU A 50 14.46 -0.03 -7.20
N PRO A 51 14.50 -1.25 -7.78
CA PRO A 51 15.50 -2.24 -7.41
C PRO A 51 16.90 -1.72 -7.73
N ASP A 52 17.87 -2.08 -6.89
CA ASP A 52 19.29 -1.82 -7.15
C ASP A 52 19.78 -2.52 -8.43
N GLU A 53 20.97 -2.13 -8.88
CA GLU A 53 21.54 -2.60 -10.16
C GLU A 53 21.73 -4.12 -10.19
N GLU A 54 22.12 -4.72 -9.07
CA GLU A 54 22.28 -6.16 -8.94
C GLU A 54 20.93 -6.89 -9.05
N ALA A 55 19.90 -6.43 -8.33
CA ALA A 55 18.55 -6.97 -8.41
C ALA A 55 17.91 -6.79 -9.79
N ARG A 56 18.34 -5.77 -10.57
CA ARG A 56 17.96 -5.60 -11.98
C ARG A 56 18.70 -6.57 -12.89
N ALA A 57 20.01 -6.73 -12.71
CA ALA A 57 20.86 -7.58 -13.53
C ALA A 57 20.57 -9.08 -13.34
N THR A 58 20.16 -9.48 -12.14
CA THR A 58 19.89 -10.88 -11.77
C THR A 58 18.48 -11.37 -12.11
N LEU A 59 17.71 -10.63 -12.93
CA LEU A 59 16.37 -11.06 -13.30
C LEU A 59 16.38 -12.25 -14.27
N ASP A 60 16.39 -13.44 -13.69
CA ASP A 60 16.37 -14.70 -14.42
C ASP A 60 14.99 -15.05 -15.01
N ARG A 61 15.01 -16.02 -15.94
CA ARG A 61 13.81 -16.58 -16.59
C ARG A 61 12.80 -17.08 -15.56
N GLU A 62 13.26 -17.73 -14.50
CA GLU A 62 12.40 -18.32 -13.48
C GLU A 62 11.63 -17.26 -12.71
N THR A 63 12.32 -16.20 -12.25
CA THR A 63 11.73 -15.07 -11.53
C THR A 63 10.73 -14.33 -12.40
N LEU A 64 11.04 -14.12 -13.67
CA LEU A 64 10.11 -13.51 -14.61
C LEU A 64 8.84 -14.35 -14.75
N LEU A 65 8.98 -15.66 -15.00
CA LEU A 65 7.84 -16.58 -15.09
C LEU A 65 7.02 -16.67 -13.80
N ARG A 66 7.67 -16.58 -12.63
CA ARG A 66 7.00 -16.52 -11.32
C ARG A 66 6.17 -15.24 -11.15
N ARG A 67 6.61 -14.13 -11.74
CA ARG A 67 5.90 -12.83 -11.69
C ARG A 67 4.77 -12.71 -12.72
N MET A 68 4.84 -13.43 -13.84
CA MET A 68 3.85 -13.32 -14.92
C MET A 68 2.38 -13.46 -14.47
N PRO A 69 2.00 -14.44 -13.62
CA PRO A 69 0.61 -14.62 -13.19
C PRO A 69 0.05 -13.45 -12.36
N ILE A 70 0.91 -12.60 -11.79
CA ILE A 70 0.48 -11.44 -10.98
C ILE A 70 -0.30 -10.43 -11.85
N LEU A 71 0.12 -10.24 -13.10
CA LEU A 71 -0.44 -9.24 -14.00
C LEU A 71 -1.18 -9.84 -15.21
N TYR A 72 -0.80 -11.05 -15.63
CA TYR A 72 -1.31 -11.69 -16.83
C TYR A 72 -2.18 -12.90 -16.51
N GLY A 73 -3.24 -13.10 -17.30
CA GLY A 73 -4.12 -14.25 -17.17
C GLY A 73 -3.47 -15.57 -17.61
N ALA A 74 -4.04 -16.69 -17.16
CA ALA A 74 -3.49 -18.03 -17.39
C ALA A 74 -3.22 -18.36 -18.87
N SER A 75 -4.05 -17.87 -19.80
CA SER A 75 -3.85 -18.08 -21.23
C SER A 75 -2.55 -17.42 -21.72
N ALA A 76 -2.30 -16.16 -21.34
CA ALA A 76 -1.09 -15.46 -21.74
C ALA A 76 0.17 -16.10 -21.14
N VAL A 77 0.10 -16.53 -19.88
CA VAL A 77 1.19 -17.27 -19.22
C VAL A 77 1.46 -18.60 -19.93
N ARG A 78 0.41 -19.33 -20.34
CA ARG A 78 0.55 -20.58 -21.09
C ARG A 78 1.21 -20.36 -22.45
N SER A 79 0.73 -19.38 -23.22
CA SER A 79 1.32 -19.05 -24.52
C SER A 79 2.80 -18.66 -24.39
N LEU A 80 3.18 -17.90 -23.36
CA LEU A 80 4.58 -17.59 -23.09
C LEU A 80 5.42 -18.86 -22.83
N LYS A 81 4.92 -19.76 -21.97
CA LYS A 81 5.60 -21.03 -21.67
C LYS A 81 5.76 -21.90 -22.92
N GLU A 82 4.76 -21.94 -23.80
CA GLU A 82 4.82 -22.67 -25.06
C GLU A 82 5.86 -22.08 -26.03
N MET A 83 5.96 -20.75 -26.12
CA MET A 83 6.99 -20.09 -26.92
C MET A 83 8.39 -20.39 -26.40
N LEU A 84 8.60 -20.33 -25.07
CA LEU A 84 9.88 -20.69 -24.45
C LEU A 84 10.23 -22.17 -24.66
N ALA A 85 9.26 -23.07 -24.53
CA ALA A 85 9.49 -24.49 -24.79
C ALA A 85 9.88 -24.77 -26.26
N ARG A 86 9.42 -23.94 -27.22
CA ARG A 86 9.88 -24.01 -28.61
C ARG A 86 11.33 -23.53 -28.74
N ALA A 87 11.70 -22.44 -28.07
CA ALA A 87 13.07 -21.96 -28.02
C ALA A 87 14.01 -23.04 -27.43
N ASP A 88 13.61 -23.65 -26.30
CA ASP A 88 14.35 -24.76 -25.65
C ASP A 88 14.60 -25.92 -26.63
N ARG A 89 13.56 -26.38 -27.34
CA ARG A 89 13.70 -27.47 -28.33
C ARG A 89 14.60 -27.11 -29.51
N SER A 90 14.66 -25.84 -29.87
CA SER A 90 15.51 -25.36 -30.97
C SER A 90 16.96 -25.09 -30.54
N GLY A 91 17.24 -25.04 -29.23
CA GLY A 91 18.54 -24.61 -28.70
C GLY A 91 18.89 -23.15 -29.02
N SER A 92 17.92 -22.33 -29.44
CA SER A 92 18.16 -20.96 -29.89
C SER A 92 18.07 -19.96 -28.74
N GLU A 93 19.21 -19.58 -28.17
CA GLU A 93 19.30 -18.51 -27.17
C GLU A 93 18.74 -17.19 -27.70
N ARG A 94 18.96 -16.88 -28.99
CA ARG A 94 18.42 -15.68 -29.64
C ARG A 94 16.89 -15.66 -29.61
N MET A 95 16.23 -16.80 -29.84
CA MET A 95 14.78 -16.89 -29.80
C MET A 95 14.25 -16.68 -28.39
N GLU A 96 14.91 -17.26 -27.38
CA GLU A 96 14.59 -17.01 -25.97
C GLU A 96 14.72 -15.53 -25.62
N GLU A 97 15.82 -14.89 -26.01
CA GLU A 97 16.03 -13.47 -25.74
C GLU A 97 14.95 -12.60 -26.39
N GLN A 98 14.57 -12.89 -27.64
CA GLN A 98 13.49 -12.17 -28.32
C GLN A 98 12.13 -12.32 -27.61
N ILE A 99 11.88 -13.45 -26.96
CA ILE A 99 10.66 -13.69 -26.18
C ILE A 99 10.70 -12.93 -24.85
N LEU A 100 11.85 -12.90 -24.17
CA LEU A 100 11.98 -12.38 -22.81
C LEU A 100 12.32 -10.88 -22.74
N ALA A 101 13.06 -10.34 -23.70
CA ALA A 101 13.52 -8.95 -23.73
C ALA A 101 12.38 -7.92 -23.50
N PRO A 102 11.20 -8.03 -24.15
CA PRO A 102 10.11 -7.08 -23.93
C PRO A 102 9.58 -7.05 -22.49
N TYR A 103 9.77 -8.14 -21.75
CA TYR A 103 9.41 -8.20 -20.34
C TYR A 103 10.55 -7.70 -19.45
N ARG A 104 11.80 -8.05 -19.74
CA ARG A 104 12.97 -7.61 -18.97
C ARG A 104 13.16 -6.10 -18.99
N GLU A 105 13.00 -5.46 -20.15
CA GLU A 105 13.15 -4.00 -20.33
C GLU A 105 12.18 -3.17 -19.47
N ARG A 106 11.06 -3.78 -19.06
CA ARG A 106 10.04 -3.13 -18.23
C ARG A 106 10.40 -3.14 -16.74
N MET A 107 11.30 -4.03 -16.33
CA MET A 107 11.51 -4.37 -14.93
C MET A 107 12.26 -3.26 -14.21
N GLY A 108 11.82 -2.96 -13.00
CA GLY A 108 12.39 -1.90 -12.17
C GLY A 108 12.20 -0.49 -12.72
N ASN A 109 11.41 -0.27 -13.77
CA ASN A 109 11.29 1.03 -14.43
C ASN A 109 10.04 1.80 -13.98
N VAL A 110 10.22 2.90 -13.24
CA VAL A 110 9.10 3.72 -12.74
C VAL A 110 8.27 4.34 -13.85
N SER A 111 8.87 4.69 -15.00
CA SER A 111 8.14 5.28 -16.13
C SER A 111 7.19 4.27 -16.76
N VAL A 112 7.62 3.01 -16.91
CA VAL A 112 6.77 1.91 -17.39
C VAL A 112 5.66 1.63 -16.38
N PHE A 113 5.98 1.55 -15.10
CA PHE A 113 5.00 1.36 -14.03
C PHE A 113 3.90 2.42 -14.09
N MET A 114 4.27 3.71 -14.16
CA MET A 114 3.31 4.81 -14.21
C MET A 114 2.48 4.80 -15.49
N LYS A 115 3.09 4.47 -16.64
CA LYS A 115 2.38 4.33 -17.92
C LYS A 115 1.31 3.25 -17.83
N GLU A 116 1.68 2.05 -17.39
CA GLU A 116 0.75 0.91 -17.32
C GLU A 116 -0.33 1.10 -16.27
N LEU A 117 -0.01 1.67 -15.11
CA LEU A 117 -0.98 1.96 -14.05
C LEU A 117 -2.08 2.87 -14.60
N LYS A 118 -1.68 3.99 -15.21
CA LYS A 118 -2.59 4.98 -15.80
C LYS A 118 -3.39 4.38 -16.94
N GLN A 119 -2.76 3.63 -17.83
CA GLN A 119 -3.41 3.04 -19.01
C GLN A 119 -4.46 1.99 -18.60
N ARG A 120 -4.10 1.06 -17.71
CA ARG A 120 -5.01 0.00 -17.25
C ARG A 120 -6.21 0.58 -16.51
N PHE A 121 -5.97 1.55 -15.63
CA PHE A 121 -7.06 2.25 -14.93
C PHE A 121 -7.97 3.00 -15.92
N SER A 122 -7.39 3.73 -16.88
CA SER A 122 -8.18 4.40 -17.92
C SER A 122 -9.03 3.45 -18.74
N GLN A 123 -8.49 2.33 -19.20
CA GLN A 123 -9.23 1.33 -19.96
C GLN A 123 -10.40 0.75 -19.15
N TRP A 124 -10.16 0.43 -17.88
CA TRP A 124 -11.21 -0.06 -16.98
C TRP A 124 -12.28 0.99 -16.71
N TYR A 125 -11.88 2.20 -16.31
CA TYR A 125 -12.79 3.29 -15.98
C TYR A 125 -13.65 3.69 -17.18
N ASN A 126 -13.02 3.84 -18.35
CA ASN A 126 -13.69 4.18 -19.60
C ASN A 126 -14.74 3.12 -19.97
N ARG A 127 -14.37 1.83 -19.93
CA ARG A 127 -15.32 0.74 -20.19
C ARG A 127 -16.48 0.71 -19.20
N ARG A 128 -16.19 0.92 -17.90
CA ARG A 128 -17.21 0.90 -16.84
C ARG A 128 -18.23 2.03 -16.96
N ASN A 129 -17.81 3.17 -17.50
CA ASN A 129 -18.62 4.40 -17.55
C ASN A 129 -19.06 4.76 -18.98
N ASP A 130 -19.01 3.81 -19.92
CA ASP A 130 -19.30 4.02 -21.34
C ASP A 130 -18.64 5.29 -21.92
N ARG A 131 -17.38 5.50 -21.51
CA ARG A 131 -16.60 6.68 -21.85
C ARG A 131 -15.49 6.32 -22.84
N THR A 132 -15.15 7.26 -23.70
CA THR A 132 -13.94 7.22 -24.54
C THR A 132 -13.04 8.44 -24.24
N GLY A 133 -11.78 8.36 -24.69
CA GLY A 133 -10.82 9.46 -24.57
C GLY A 133 -9.93 9.44 -23.32
N THR A 134 -9.15 10.51 -23.16
CA THR A 134 -8.13 10.67 -22.12
C THR A 134 -8.73 10.86 -20.73
N LEU A 135 -8.10 10.27 -19.71
CA LEU A 135 -8.49 10.41 -18.31
C LEU A 135 -7.51 11.27 -17.49
N TRP A 136 -6.31 11.49 -17.99
CA TRP A 136 -5.20 12.12 -17.26
C TRP A 136 -4.73 13.39 -17.97
N GLU A 137 -4.42 14.44 -17.22
CA GLU A 137 -3.99 15.72 -17.81
C GLU A 137 -2.65 15.60 -18.56
N THR A 138 -1.59 15.23 -17.84
CA THR A 138 -0.22 15.24 -18.34
C THR A 138 0.51 13.93 -18.01
N ARG A 139 1.78 13.83 -18.41
CA ARG A 139 2.71 12.83 -17.85
C ARG A 139 2.81 13.02 -16.32
N PHE A 140 3.18 11.97 -15.61
CA PHE A 140 3.47 12.09 -14.19
C PHE A 140 4.68 12.99 -13.92
N THR A 141 4.65 13.69 -12.79
CA THR A 141 5.82 14.35 -12.22
C THR A 141 6.56 13.39 -11.29
N SER A 142 7.89 13.33 -11.41
CA SER A 142 8.78 12.56 -10.54
C SER A 142 9.88 13.45 -9.95
N VAL A 143 10.18 13.21 -8.67
CA VAL A 143 11.29 13.83 -7.95
C VAL A 143 12.10 12.68 -7.37
N LEU A 144 13.42 12.69 -7.58
CA LEU A 144 14.30 11.74 -6.92
C LEU A 144 14.46 12.16 -5.46
N VAL A 145 14.32 11.20 -4.56
CA VAL A 145 14.47 11.42 -3.12
C VAL A 145 15.74 10.72 -2.69
N GLU A 146 16.56 11.42 -1.90
CA GLU A 146 17.76 10.84 -1.31
C GLU A 146 17.38 9.64 -0.43
N GLY A 147 18.25 8.62 -0.40
CA GLY A 147 18.02 7.39 0.34
C GLY A 147 18.23 7.52 1.86
N ASP A 148 18.37 8.74 2.38
CA ASP A 148 18.49 9.00 3.81
C ASP A 148 17.12 8.95 4.50
N GLU A 149 17.14 8.58 5.77
CA GLU A 149 15.93 8.36 6.57
C GLU A 149 15.07 9.63 6.66
N LYS A 150 15.68 10.80 6.82
CA LYS A 150 14.96 12.06 7.04
C LYS A 150 14.21 12.50 5.78
N ALA A 151 14.86 12.47 4.61
CA ALA A 151 14.20 12.81 3.36
C ALA A 151 13.06 11.84 3.05
N LEU A 152 13.28 10.54 3.20
CA LEU A 152 12.25 9.52 2.98
C LEU A 152 11.06 9.68 3.93
N MET A 153 11.31 9.92 5.23
CA MET A 153 10.26 10.17 6.21
C MET A 153 9.45 11.42 5.89
N THR A 154 10.13 12.52 5.50
CA THR A 154 9.47 13.78 5.15
C THR A 154 8.53 13.61 3.97
N ILE A 155 8.99 12.97 2.88
CA ILE A 155 8.17 12.74 1.69
C ILE A 155 7.04 11.74 1.96
N ALA A 156 7.33 10.66 2.69
CA ALA A 156 6.30 9.69 3.04
C ALA A 156 5.20 10.33 3.90
N ALA A 157 5.57 11.10 4.93
CA ALA A 157 4.63 11.82 5.77
C ALA A 157 3.82 12.84 4.97
N TYR A 158 4.46 13.60 4.07
CA TYR A 158 3.75 14.48 3.16
C TYR A 158 2.66 13.74 2.38
N ILE A 159 2.98 12.56 1.83
CA ILE A 159 2.03 11.73 1.06
C ILE A 159 0.87 11.28 1.96
N ASP A 160 1.16 10.64 3.09
CA ASP A 160 0.14 10.05 3.96
C ASP A 160 -0.73 11.13 4.66
N LEU A 161 -0.24 12.36 4.83
CA LEU A 161 -0.99 13.51 5.40
C LEU A 161 -1.88 14.24 4.40
N ASN A 162 -1.83 13.93 3.10
CA ASN A 162 -2.66 14.60 2.09
C ASN A 162 -4.18 14.58 2.42
N PRO A 163 -4.77 13.47 2.90
CA PRO A 163 -6.20 13.42 3.26
C PRO A 163 -6.57 14.33 4.43
N ILE A 164 -5.69 14.44 5.43
CA ILE A 164 -5.84 15.34 6.59
C ILE A 164 -5.81 16.80 6.11
N ARG A 165 -4.78 17.15 5.34
CA ARG A 165 -4.59 18.51 4.80
C ARG A 165 -5.71 18.94 3.85
N ALA A 166 -6.38 17.97 3.22
CA ALA A 166 -7.55 18.21 2.38
C ALA A 166 -8.88 18.22 3.15
N GLY A 167 -8.87 18.07 4.49
CA GLY A 167 -10.06 18.03 5.33
C GLY A 167 -10.96 16.81 5.08
N MET A 168 -10.43 15.72 4.51
CA MET A 168 -11.21 14.51 4.19
C MET A 168 -11.43 13.62 5.41
N VAL A 169 -10.50 13.65 6.35
CA VAL A 169 -10.51 12.89 7.60
C VAL A 169 -9.77 13.69 8.68
N GLU A 170 -10.08 13.42 9.95
CA GLU A 170 -9.39 14.02 11.10
C GLU A 170 -8.16 13.22 11.54
N LYS A 171 -8.12 11.91 11.24
CA LYS A 171 -7.03 11.00 11.63
C LYS A 171 -6.49 10.27 10.40
N VAL A 172 -5.17 10.12 10.29
CA VAL A 172 -4.55 9.54 9.08
C VAL A 172 -5.00 8.10 8.87
N GLU A 173 -5.12 7.34 9.95
CA GLU A 173 -5.60 5.96 9.93
C GLU A 173 -7.05 5.81 9.41
N ASP A 174 -7.84 6.89 9.41
CA ASP A 174 -9.22 6.86 8.92
C ASP A 174 -9.32 6.91 7.38
N TYR A 175 -8.25 7.25 6.67
CA TYR A 175 -8.23 7.29 5.21
C TYR A 175 -7.70 5.99 4.59
N ARG A 176 -8.61 5.08 4.22
CA ARG A 176 -8.26 3.72 3.75
C ARG A 176 -7.26 3.67 2.58
N TRP A 177 -7.27 4.66 1.70
CA TRP A 177 -6.47 4.65 0.46
C TRP A 177 -5.14 5.40 0.57
N CYS A 178 -4.52 5.34 1.75
CA CYS A 178 -3.12 5.73 1.96
C CYS A 178 -2.24 4.58 2.49
N GLY A 179 -0.93 4.74 2.39
CA GLY A 179 0.03 3.71 2.78
C GLY A 179 0.02 3.45 4.29
N TYR A 180 -0.06 4.50 5.11
CA TYR A 180 -0.14 4.35 6.56
C TYR A 180 -1.38 3.57 7.01
N ALA A 181 -2.57 3.97 6.58
CA ALA A 181 -3.81 3.29 6.95
C ALA A 181 -3.81 1.83 6.45
N SER A 182 -3.28 1.59 5.24
CA SER A 182 -3.09 0.24 4.71
C SER A 182 -2.16 -0.60 5.58
N ALA A 183 -1.08 -0.02 6.11
CA ALA A 183 -0.13 -0.71 6.98
C ALA A 183 -0.68 -0.94 8.39
N ALA A 184 -1.47 0.00 8.93
CA ALA A 184 -2.19 -0.12 10.20
C ALA A 184 -3.29 -1.21 10.14
N ALA A 185 -3.99 -1.33 9.01
CA ALA A 185 -4.88 -2.45 8.70
C ALA A 185 -4.12 -3.78 8.49
N GLY A 186 -2.80 -3.70 8.42
CA GLY A 186 -1.87 -4.80 8.46
C GLY A 186 -1.43 -5.35 7.11
N ASN A 187 -1.65 -4.60 6.03
CA ASN A 187 -1.14 -4.99 4.72
C ASN A 187 0.38 -5.16 4.74
N ARG A 188 0.85 -6.40 4.49
CA ARG A 188 2.26 -6.77 4.55
C ARG A 188 3.15 -5.91 3.66
N ARG A 189 2.75 -5.64 2.42
CA ARG A 189 3.52 -4.82 1.47
C ARG A 189 3.66 -3.37 1.95
N ALA A 190 2.58 -2.79 2.47
CA ALA A 190 2.60 -1.43 3.01
C ALA A 190 3.51 -1.33 4.25
N ARG A 191 3.48 -2.33 5.14
CA ARG A 191 4.39 -2.39 6.30
C ARG A 191 5.85 -2.52 5.90
N MET A 192 6.17 -3.37 4.92
CA MET A 192 7.52 -3.49 4.38
C MET A 192 8.02 -2.17 3.77
N GLY A 193 7.13 -1.44 3.10
CA GLY A 193 7.42 -0.11 2.56
C GLY A 193 7.84 0.87 3.65
N LEU A 194 6.96 1.10 4.64
CA LEU A 194 7.23 2.04 5.74
C LEU A 194 8.38 1.58 6.64
N GLY A 195 8.52 0.27 6.88
CA GLY A 195 9.63 -0.28 7.66
C GLY A 195 10.99 -0.01 7.03
N LYS A 196 11.07 -0.01 5.69
CA LYS A 196 12.31 0.33 5.00
C LYS A 196 12.75 1.77 5.22
N ILE A 197 11.81 2.70 5.35
CA ILE A 197 12.14 4.11 5.65
C ILE A 197 12.89 4.19 6.98
N LEU A 198 12.41 3.45 7.99
CA LEU A 198 12.91 3.48 9.36
C LEU A 198 13.99 2.42 9.65
N ARG A 199 14.62 1.85 8.62
CA ARG A 199 15.58 0.73 8.78
C ARG A 199 16.83 1.09 9.60
N ASN A 200 17.20 2.36 9.62
CA ASN A 200 18.38 2.86 10.35
C ASN A 200 17.97 3.54 11.67
N SER A 201 16.67 3.56 11.99
CA SER A 201 16.17 4.22 13.16
C SER A 201 16.59 3.45 14.41
N PRO A 202 17.22 4.09 15.42
CA PRO A 202 17.62 3.42 16.65
C PRO A 202 16.40 2.87 17.43
N HIS A 203 15.20 3.36 17.13
CA HIS A 203 13.94 2.95 17.74
C HIS A 203 13.28 1.74 17.05
N VAL A 204 13.83 1.28 15.91
CA VAL A 204 13.33 0.13 15.15
C VAL A 204 14.52 -0.81 14.89
N SER A 205 14.68 -1.84 15.72
CA SER A 205 15.73 -2.85 15.53
C SER A 205 15.24 -4.05 14.70
N GLY A 206 16.07 -4.48 13.74
CA GLY A 206 15.91 -5.74 13.01
C GLY A 206 15.61 -5.59 11.51
N GLU A 207 16.11 -6.55 10.73
CA GLU A 207 15.91 -6.64 9.27
C GLU A 207 14.50 -7.12 8.88
N ASP A 208 13.70 -7.60 9.84
CA ASP A 208 12.37 -8.16 9.61
C ASP A 208 11.27 -7.14 9.96
N PHE A 209 11.09 -6.18 9.05
CA PHE A 209 10.10 -5.09 9.14
C PHE A 209 8.65 -5.56 9.32
N GLU A 210 8.33 -6.81 8.93
CA GLU A 210 7.02 -7.40 9.17
C GLU A 210 6.83 -7.76 10.65
N LYS A 211 7.88 -8.26 11.30
CA LYS A 211 7.84 -8.68 12.71
C LYS A 211 7.95 -7.51 13.68
N ASN A 212 8.51 -6.37 13.27
CA ASN A 212 8.63 -5.19 14.12
C ASN A 212 7.64 -4.05 13.78
N TRP A 213 6.52 -4.36 13.11
CA TRP A 213 5.52 -3.33 12.79
C TRP A 213 5.03 -2.57 14.03
N ALA A 214 4.95 -3.23 15.20
CA ALA A 214 4.58 -2.54 16.43
C ALA A 214 5.51 -1.35 16.74
N ALA A 215 6.82 -1.47 16.53
CA ALA A 215 7.74 -0.34 16.71
C ALA A 215 7.69 0.63 15.53
N THR A 216 7.79 0.12 14.29
CA THR A 216 7.75 0.93 13.07
C THR A 216 6.50 1.81 13.01
N GLY A 217 5.33 1.22 13.27
CA GLY A 217 4.04 1.90 13.24
C GLY A 217 3.94 3.00 14.29
N ARG A 218 4.46 2.79 15.51
CA ARG A 218 4.50 3.81 16.57
C ARG A 218 5.39 4.99 16.18
N VAL A 219 6.64 4.72 15.80
CA VAL A 219 7.62 5.74 15.43
C VAL A 219 7.10 6.57 14.26
N TYR A 220 6.60 5.90 13.22
CA TYR A 220 6.06 6.58 12.06
C TYR A 220 4.80 7.39 12.37
N ARG A 221 3.93 6.89 13.26
CA ARG A 221 2.72 7.61 13.68
C ARG A 221 3.06 8.89 14.44
N LEU A 222 4.00 8.83 15.39
CA LEU A 222 4.47 10.02 16.10
C LEU A 222 4.99 11.08 15.13
N TRP A 223 5.76 10.64 14.13
CA TRP A 223 6.24 11.52 13.07
C TRP A 223 5.11 12.15 12.25
N LEU A 224 4.09 11.37 11.86
CA LEU A 224 2.92 11.90 11.15
C LEU A 224 2.19 12.98 11.95
N TYR A 225 2.03 12.77 13.26
CA TYR A 225 1.37 13.75 14.13
C TYR A 225 2.19 15.03 14.28
N HIS A 226 3.51 14.90 14.49
CA HIS A 226 4.41 16.06 14.54
C HIS A 226 4.43 16.85 13.22
N GLU A 227 4.57 16.17 12.07
CA GLU A 227 4.60 16.83 10.75
C GLU A 227 3.23 17.31 10.25
N GLY A 228 2.16 16.80 10.85
CA GLY A 228 0.78 17.18 10.57
C GLY A 228 0.25 18.28 11.48
N GLU A 229 1.02 18.68 12.50
CA GLU A 229 0.67 19.75 13.44
C GLU A 229 0.43 21.07 12.72
N VAL A 230 -0.69 21.72 13.01
CA VAL A 230 -0.94 23.10 12.59
C VAL A 230 -0.39 24.01 13.67
N ARG A 231 0.74 24.67 13.36
CA ARG A 231 1.26 25.74 14.21
C ARG A 231 0.59 27.03 13.78
N GLU A 232 0.10 27.81 14.74
CA GLU A 232 -0.40 29.16 14.45
C GLU A 232 0.68 29.93 13.67
N ILE A 233 0.30 30.45 12.51
CA ILE A 233 1.18 31.30 11.72
C ILE A 233 1.36 32.57 12.55
N ALA A 234 2.60 32.85 12.99
CA ALA A 234 2.94 34.15 13.54
C ALA A 234 2.45 35.22 12.56
N GLU A 235 1.54 36.09 13.02
CA GLU A 235 0.82 37.12 12.27
C GLU A 235 1.61 37.63 11.04
N THR A 236 1.40 37.01 9.87
CA THR A 236 1.91 37.57 8.62
C THR A 236 0.95 38.64 8.13
N ALA A 237 1.53 39.79 7.79
CA ALA A 237 0.93 41.12 7.62
C ALA A 237 -0.07 41.33 6.47
N ASP A 238 -0.79 40.29 6.03
CA ASP A 238 -1.81 40.44 4.97
C ASP A 238 -3.07 39.58 5.23
N PRO A 239 -4.11 40.16 5.89
CA PRO A 239 -5.36 39.48 6.21
C PRO A 239 -6.16 39.00 4.99
N GLU A 240 -5.97 39.61 3.82
CA GLU A 240 -6.74 39.26 2.60
C GLU A 240 -6.20 38.00 1.90
N ALA A 241 -4.91 37.68 2.05
CA ALA A 241 -4.30 36.45 1.52
C ALA A 241 -4.60 35.20 2.38
N ALA A 242 -4.94 35.39 3.67
CA ALA A 242 -5.24 34.33 4.62
C ALA A 242 -6.72 33.89 4.62
N ALA A 243 -7.62 34.74 4.11
CA ALA A 243 -9.05 34.47 4.03
C ALA A 243 -9.36 33.36 3.01
N GLY A 244 -9.35 32.10 3.47
CA GLY A 244 -9.84 30.95 2.70
C GLY A 244 -9.00 29.67 2.74
N LYS A 245 -7.85 29.66 3.44
CA LYS A 245 -7.07 28.44 3.68
C LYS A 245 -7.05 28.12 5.17
N THR A 246 -8.11 27.51 5.69
CA THR A 246 -8.03 26.81 6.97
C THR A 246 -7.00 25.69 6.80
N GLN A 247 -5.82 25.83 7.39
CA GLN A 247 -4.80 24.79 7.37
C GLN A 247 -5.35 23.60 8.17
N CYS A 248 -5.77 22.55 7.48
CA CYS A 248 -6.26 21.34 8.11
C CYS A 248 -5.06 20.48 8.56
N GLY A 249 -5.09 20.02 9.81
CA GLY A 249 -4.00 19.28 10.46
C GLY A 249 -4.35 18.95 11.90
N PHE A 250 -3.35 18.53 12.67
CA PHE A 250 -3.51 18.18 14.08
C PHE A 250 -3.35 19.40 14.98
N SER A 251 -4.15 19.47 16.05
CA SER A 251 -3.96 20.46 17.11
C SER A 251 -2.76 20.11 18.01
N GLU A 252 -2.25 21.08 18.76
CA GLU A 252 -1.22 20.83 19.79
C GLU A 252 -1.68 19.76 20.80
N GLU A 253 -2.98 19.76 21.16
CA GLU A 253 -3.58 18.76 22.04
C GLU A 253 -3.58 17.36 21.42
N ASP A 254 -3.87 17.22 20.13
CA ASP A 254 -3.81 15.93 19.42
C ASP A 254 -2.38 15.37 19.42
N VAL A 255 -1.39 16.23 19.17
CA VAL A 255 0.03 15.85 19.17
C VAL A 255 0.48 15.45 20.57
N ALA A 256 0.15 16.23 21.59
CA ALA A 256 0.44 15.92 22.99
C ALA A 256 -0.21 14.59 23.41
N THR A 257 -1.47 14.35 23.01
CA THR A 257 -2.19 13.12 23.29
C THR A 257 -1.52 11.90 22.64
N GLU A 258 -1.10 12.02 21.38
CA GLU A 258 -0.45 10.91 20.67
C GLU A 258 0.96 10.64 21.22
N ASN A 259 1.70 11.68 21.61
CA ASN A 259 2.98 11.57 22.31
C ASN A 259 2.84 10.86 23.65
N ALA A 260 1.81 11.22 24.45
CA ALA A 260 1.54 10.58 25.73
C ALA A 260 1.22 9.08 25.59
N ARG A 261 0.65 8.66 24.45
CA ARG A 261 0.39 7.25 24.11
C ARG A 261 1.57 6.55 23.42
N GLY A 262 2.65 7.27 23.14
CA GLY A 262 3.83 6.76 22.45
C GLY A 262 3.52 6.20 21.06
N GLY A 263 2.56 6.76 20.33
CA GLY A 263 2.22 6.32 18.97
C GLY A 263 1.33 5.08 18.89
N GLN A 264 0.83 4.55 20.01
CA GLN A 264 0.05 3.30 20.04
C GLN A 264 -1.41 3.53 19.65
N LEU A 265 -1.92 2.71 18.72
CA LEU A 265 -3.35 2.65 18.43
C LEU A 265 -4.09 2.02 19.62
N SER A 266 -5.17 2.65 20.07
CA SER A 266 -6.07 2.03 21.03
C SER A 266 -6.70 0.77 20.46
N LEU A 267 -7.22 -0.11 21.33
CA LEU A 267 -7.98 -1.29 20.90
C LEU A 267 -9.11 -0.90 19.94
N SER A 268 -9.87 0.14 20.25
CA SER A 268 -10.97 0.61 19.40
C SER A 268 -10.50 1.12 18.03
N GLN A 269 -9.36 1.81 17.96
CA GLN A 269 -8.77 2.22 16.68
C GLN A 269 -8.29 0.99 15.89
N ALA A 270 -7.49 0.13 16.50
CA ALA A 270 -6.96 -1.09 15.87
C ALA A 270 -8.10 -1.98 15.34
N ILE A 271 -9.15 -2.19 16.14
CA ILE A 271 -10.40 -2.81 15.72
C ILE A 271 -10.96 -2.05 14.53
N ARG A 272 -11.29 -0.76 14.61
CA ARG A 272 -11.90 -0.01 13.49
C ARG A 272 -11.13 -0.16 12.18
N HIS A 273 -9.80 -0.21 12.18
CA HIS A 273 -9.00 -0.41 10.96
C HIS A 273 -9.03 -1.86 10.45
N ARG A 274 -9.02 -2.85 11.34
CA ARG A 274 -9.18 -4.27 10.96
C ARG A 274 -10.62 -4.64 10.60
N VAL A 275 -11.59 -4.02 11.27
CA VAL A 275 -13.03 -4.28 11.22
C VAL A 275 -13.71 -3.58 10.05
N ARG A 276 -13.11 -2.55 9.44
CA ARG A 276 -13.54 -2.11 8.09
C ARG A 276 -13.43 -3.22 7.03
N TYR A 277 -12.70 -4.30 7.33
CA TYR A 277 -12.61 -5.53 6.53
C TYR A 277 -13.31 -6.75 7.18
N PHE A 278 -14.04 -6.57 8.30
CA PHE A 278 -14.59 -7.66 9.14
C PHE A 278 -15.60 -8.56 8.44
N THR A 279 -16.14 -8.15 7.30
CA THR A 279 -16.97 -9.00 6.44
C THR A 279 -16.23 -10.25 5.93
N HIS A 280 -14.91 -10.32 6.13
CA HIS A 280 -14.07 -11.47 5.80
C HIS A 280 -13.69 -12.33 7.01
N GLY A 281 -14.03 -11.92 8.23
CA GLY A 281 -13.83 -12.69 9.47
C GLY A 281 -14.96 -13.68 9.74
N VAL A 282 -14.68 -14.74 10.50
CA VAL A 282 -15.68 -15.78 10.83
C VAL A 282 -16.16 -15.69 12.29
N ALA A 283 -15.25 -15.42 13.24
CA ALA A 283 -15.58 -15.16 14.64
C ALA A 283 -14.49 -14.33 15.31
N PHE A 284 -14.87 -13.53 16.31
CA PHE A 284 -14.02 -12.64 17.10
C PHE A 284 -14.52 -12.61 18.55
N GLY A 285 -13.60 -12.73 19.51
CA GLY A 285 -13.94 -12.72 20.93
C GLY A 285 -12.83 -13.33 21.77
N SER A 286 -13.16 -13.82 22.97
CA SER A 286 -12.20 -14.58 23.79
C SER A 286 -11.75 -15.85 23.07
N ALA A 287 -10.59 -16.39 23.45
CA ALA A 287 -10.09 -17.65 22.89
C ALA A 287 -11.13 -18.78 23.03
N ALA A 288 -11.74 -18.92 24.21
CA ALA A 288 -12.79 -19.90 24.48
C ALA A 288 -14.02 -19.73 23.56
N PHE A 289 -14.48 -18.49 23.34
CA PHE A 289 -15.57 -18.23 22.41
C PHE A 289 -15.19 -18.64 20.99
N VAL A 290 -14.02 -18.23 20.51
CA VAL A 290 -13.56 -18.52 19.15
C VAL A 290 -13.35 -20.02 18.94
N ASP A 291 -12.81 -20.74 19.92
CA ASP A 291 -12.65 -22.19 19.88
C ASP A 291 -14.01 -22.90 19.90
N SER A 292 -15.00 -22.41 20.66
CA SER A 292 -16.36 -22.97 20.62
C SER A 292 -17.01 -22.85 19.24
N VAL A 293 -16.75 -21.74 18.52
CA VAL A 293 -17.21 -21.58 17.13
C VAL A 293 -16.44 -22.51 16.20
N PHE A 294 -15.13 -22.67 16.40
CA PHE A 294 -14.31 -23.61 15.63
C PHE A 294 -14.79 -25.06 15.74
N GLU A 295 -15.06 -25.52 16.97
CA GLU A 295 -15.57 -26.86 17.24
C GLU A 295 -16.93 -27.09 16.59
N ARG A 296 -17.84 -26.11 16.70
CA ARG A 296 -19.16 -26.14 16.05
C ARG A 296 -19.07 -26.35 14.54
N TYR A 297 -18.04 -25.78 13.90
CA TYR A 297 -17.82 -25.87 12.45
C TYR A 297 -16.59 -26.71 12.08
N ARG A 298 -16.19 -27.69 12.90
CA ARG A 298 -14.94 -28.44 12.75
C ARG A 298 -14.76 -29.07 11.37
N SER A 299 -15.84 -29.53 10.74
CA SER A 299 -15.84 -30.15 9.41
C SER A 299 -15.46 -29.20 8.27
N GLN A 300 -15.51 -27.88 8.50
CA GLN A 300 -15.16 -26.85 7.51
C GLN A 300 -13.67 -26.51 7.51
N PHE A 301 -12.86 -27.13 8.38
CA PHE A 301 -11.43 -26.85 8.53
C PHE A 301 -10.58 -28.10 8.36
N SER A 302 -9.33 -27.93 7.92
CA SER A 302 -8.41 -29.04 7.69
C SER A 302 -8.17 -29.89 8.94
N GLU A 303 -7.87 -31.16 8.76
CA GLU A 303 -7.55 -32.09 9.85
C GLU A 303 -6.32 -31.64 10.65
N LYS A 304 -5.36 -30.97 10.00
CA LYS A 304 -4.15 -30.42 10.62
C LYS A 304 -4.42 -29.24 11.58
N ARG A 305 -5.61 -28.64 11.55
CA ARG A 305 -5.96 -27.52 12.41
C ARG A 305 -6.57 -28.03 13.71
N ASN A 306 -5.81 -27.90 14.81
CA ASN A 306 -6.19 -28.44 16.11
C ASN A 306 -6.83 -27.39 17.06
N SER A 307 -6.81 -26.12 16.68
CA SER A 307 -7.48 -25.04 17.43
C SER A 307 -8.01 -23.95 16.50
N GLY A 308 -9.04 -23.26 16.97
CA GLY A 308 -9.71 -22.15 16.29
C GLY A 308 -9.03 -20.82 16.56
N ALA A 309 -8.82 -20.50 17.83
CA ALA A 309 -8.37 -19.19 18.27
C ALA A 309 -6.99 -18.84 17.69
N ARG A 310 -6.90 -17.67 17.05
CA ARG A 310 -5.65 -17.07 16.60
C ARG A 310 -5.49 -15.72 17.27
N ARG A 311 -4.31 -15.50 17.87
CA ARG A 311 -3.92 -14.19 18.38
C ARG A 311 -3.76 -13.25 17.20
N MET A 312 -4.37 -12.08 17.30
CA MET A 312 -4.09 -10.99 16.39
C MET A 312 -2.76 -10.36 16.79
N ARG A 313 -1.94 -10.03 15.79
CA ARG A 313 -0.63 -9.42 16.01
C ARG A 313 -0.75 -7.90 15.98
N ASP A 314 0.30 -7.21 16.39
CA ASP A 314 0.57 -5.81 16.02
C ASP A 314 -0.26 -4.71 16.70
N ALA A 315 -1.01 -5.04 17.75
CA ALA A 315 -1.62 -4.11 18.68
C ALA A 315 -1.81 -4.84 20.02
N ASP A 316 -2.14 -4.09 21.08
CA ASP A 316 -2.70 -4.71 22.27
C ASP A 316 -4.17 -5.05 22.01
N TRP A 317 -4.47 -6.34 21.92
CA TRP A 317 -5.80 -6.85 21.62
C TRP A 317 -6.56 -7.25 22.89
N GLU A 318 -6.02 -6.99 24.08
CA GLU A 318 -6.67 -7.27 25.38
C GLU A 318 -7.21 -8.71 25.48
N GLY A 319 -6.46 -9.67 24.95
CA GLY A 319 -6.83 -11.10 24.96
C GLY A 319 -7.85 -11.52 23.91
N LEU A 320 -8.24 -10.64 22.97
CA LEU A 320 -9.14 -10.97 21.87
C LEU A 320 -8.45 -11.80 20.78
N HIS A 321 -9.21 -12.75 20.23
CA HIS A 321 -8.77 -13.71 19.21
C HIS A 321 -9.72 -13.69 18.01
N VAL A 322 -9.25 -14.21 16.88
CA VAL A 322 -10.02 -14.40 15.65
C VAL A 322 -9.97 -15.84 15.15
N LEU A 323 -11.04 -16.29 14.49
CA LEU A 323 -11.11 -17.64 13.93
C LEU A 323 -10.39 -17.77 12.58
N ARG A 324 -10.30 -16.70 11.82
CA ARG A 324 -9.54 -16.63 10.58
C ARG A 324 -8.88 -15.27 10.56
N ASP A 325 -7.64 -15.20 10.12
CA ASP A 325 -6.96 -13.92 9.99
C ASP A 325 -7.85 -12.99 9.14
N LEU A 326 -8.10 -11.79 9.65
CA LEU A 326 -8.98 -10.79 9.01
C LEU A 326 -8.34 -10.25 7.72
N GLN A 327 -7.11 -10.65 7.44
CA GLN A 327 -6.41 -10.45 6.20
C GLN A 327 -6.60 -11.66 5.29
N ARG A 328 -7.57 -11.58 4.39
CA ARG A 328 -7.38 -12.28 3.12
C ARG A 328 -6.31 -11.47 2.37
N ASP A 329 -5.27 -12.11 1.84
CA ASP A 329 -4.46 -11.49 0.80
C ASP A 329 -5.41 -11.09 -0.33
N VAL A 330 -5.80 -9.81 -0.40
CA VAL A 330 -6.79 -9.29 -1.37
C VAL A 330 -6.21 -9.28 -2.80
N ILE A 331 -5.06 -9.90 -3.01
CA ILE A 331 -4.40 -9.98 -4.31
C ILE A 331 -3.80 -11.38 -4.45
N THR A 332 -4.59 -12.27 -5.06
CA THR A 332 -4.08 -13.43 -5.80
C THR A 332 -3.90 -13.04 -7.26
#